data_AF-A0A132NG39-F1
#
_entry.id   AF-A0A132NG39-F1
#
_cell.length_a   1.000
_cell.length_b   1.000
_cell.length_c   1.000
_cell.angle_alpha   90.00
_cell.angle_beta   90.00
_cell.angle_gamma   90.00
#
_symmetry.space_group_name_H-M   'P 1'
#
loop_
_entity.id
_entity.type
_entity.pdbx_description
1 polymer ?
#
loop_
_entity_poly.entity_id
_entity_poly.type
_entity_poly.pdbx_seq_one_letter_code
_entity_poly.pdbx_strand_id
1 'polypeptide(L)' 'MSEPDEAIHQRLSQLLRLPAAGRLVDLGCGAGPTLAAVSRDHPDAHLIGVDRSLAALRHAR' A
#
# COMPACT_ATOMS: atom_id res chain seq x y z
N MET A 1 11.23 -8.76 -6.03
CA MET A 1 9.88 -8.21 -5.80
C MET A 1 9.99 -7.45 -4.49
N SER A 2 9.49 -6.21 -4.40
CA SER A 2 9.64 -5.43 -3.16
C SER A 2 8.72 -5.98 -2.07
N GLU A 3 9.25 -6.13 -0.87
CA GLU A 3 8.54 -6.70 0.28
C GLU A 3 7.97 -5.61 1.20
N PRO A 4 6.81 -5.82 1.85
CA PRO A 4 6.16 -4.80 2.68
C PRO A 4 6.98 -4.38 3.92
N ASP A 5 7.96 -5.19 4.31
CA ASP A 5 8.87 -4.90 5.42
C ASP A 5 10.16 -4.17 5.00
N GLU A 6 10.33 -3.87 3.71
CA GLU A 6 11.39 -2.95 3.28
C GLU A 6 11.17 -1.57 3.92
N ALA A 7 12.27 -0.96 4.37
CA ALA A 7 12.25 0.26 5.18
C ALA A 7 11.47 1.41 4.55
N ILE A 8 11.42 1.48 3.22
CA ILE A 8 10.68 2.51 2.50
C ILE A 8 9.17 2.41 2.71
N HIS A 9 8.58 1.21 2.66
CA HIS A 9 7.13 1.02 2.80
C HIS A 9 6.67 1.28 4.22
N GLN A 10 7.43 0.82 5.21
CA GLN A 10 7.20 1.15 6.62
C GLN A 10 7.31 2.65 6.87
N ARG A 11 8.32 3.31 6.28
CA ARG A 11 8.49 4.76 6.45
C ARG A 11 7.34 5.55 5.85
N LEU A 12 6.83 5.15 4.68
CA LEU A 12 5.67 5.77 4.06
C LEU A 12 4.43 5.62 4.93
N SER A 13 4.20 4.41 5.47
CA SER A 13 3.09 4.14 6.40
C SER A 13 3.13 5.06 7.63
N GLN A 14 4.30 5.22 8.25
CA GLN A 14 4.47 6.09 9.44
C GLN A 14 4.29 7.58 9.17
N LEU A 15 4.54 8.03 7.93
CA LEU A 15 4.40 9.44 7.55
C LEU A 15 2.97 9.79 7.13
N LEU A 16 2.17 8.79 6.80
CA LEU A 16 0.77 8.97 6.42
C LEU A 16 -0.04 9.50 7.59
N ARG A 17 -0.87 10.50 7.29
CA ARG A 17 -1.89 11.01 8.21
C ARG A 17 -3.25 10.72 7.60
N LEU A 18 -3.70 9.48 7.78
CA LEU A 18 -5.04 9.07 7.36
C LEU A 18 -6.06 9.38 8.47
N PRO A 19 -7.20 10.01 8.18
CA PRO A 19 -8.33 10.03 9.11
C PRO A 19 -8.84 8.60 9.35
N ALA A 20 -9.55 8.39 10.46
CA ALA A 20 -10.22 7.11 10.73
C ALA A 20 -11.16 6.77 9.56
N ALA A 21 -11.12 5.51 9.09
CA ALA A 21 -11.80 5.07 7.86
C ALA A 21 -11.47 5.89 6.61
N GLY A 22 -10.28 6.48 6.55
CA GLY A 22 -9.79 7.26 5.42
C GLY A 22 -9.59 6.42 4.15
N ARG A 23 -9.47 7.09 3.01
CA ARG A 23 -9.25 6.46 1.70
C ARG A 23 -7.85 6.78 1.20
N LEU A 24 -7.15 5.78 0.68
CA LEU A 24 -5.83 5.94 0.07
C LEU A 24 -5.82 5.35 -1.34
N VAL A 25 -5.20 6.07 -2.28
CA VAL A 25 -4.92 5.58 -3.63
C VAL A 25 -3.41 5.56 -3.82
N ASP A 26 -2.87 4.39 -4.16
CA ASP A 26 -1.45 4.19 -4.50
C ASP A 26 -1.29 4.07 -6.02
N LEU A 27 -0.52 4.97 -6.62
CA LEU A 27 -0.30 5.07 -8.06
C LEU A 27 1.06 4.47 -8.43
N GLY A 28 1.04 3.36 -9.16
CA GLY A 28 2.23 2.53 -9.37
C GLY A 28 2.45 1.54 -8.23
N CYS A 29 1.36 0.92 -7.73
CA CYS A 29 1.40 0.11 -6.52
C CYS A 29 2.22 -1.19 -6.65
N GLY A 30 2.59 -1.60 -7.87
CA GLY A 30 3.25 -2.87 -8.12
C GLY A 30 2.44 -4.04 -7.58
N ALA A 31 3.06 -4.88 -6.74
CA ALA A 31 2.41 -5.99 -6.04
C ALA A 31 1.79 -5.57 -4.69
N GLY A 32 1.66 -4.27 -4.41
CA GLY A 32 1.03 -3.72 -3.22
C GLY A 32 1.83 -3.72 -1.90
N PRO A 33 3.18 -3.75 -1.85
CA PRO A 33 3.90 -3.79 -0.56
C PRO A 33 3.64 -2.56 0.33
N THR A 34 3.47 -1.36 -0.26
CA THR A 34 3.08 -0.16 0.49
C THR A 34 1.67 -0.30 1.05
N LEU A 35 0.71 -0.78 0.26
CA LEU A 35 -0.67 -0.96 0.69
C LEU A 35 -0.77 -1.98 1.82
N ALA A 36 -0.01 -3.07 1.76
CA ALA A 36 0.08 -4.06 2.83
C ALA A 36 0.70 -3.48 4.11
N ALA A 37 1.70 -2.60 4.01
CA ALA A 37 2.22 -1.88 5.19
C ALA A 37 1.17 -0.93 5.79
N VAL A 38 0.51 -0.12 4.96
CA VAL A 38 -0.54 0.81 5.38
C VAL A 38 -1.74 0.08 5.99
N SER A 39 -2.13 -1.08 5.46
CA SER A 39 -3.24 -1.88 5.99
C SER A 39 -2.97 -2.40 7.41
N ARG A 40 -1.70 -2.61 7.79
CA ARG A 40 -1.35 -3.04 9.15
C ARG A 40 -1.49 -1.90 10.16
N ASP A 41 -1.07 -0.69 9.77
CA ASP A 41 -1.08 0.48 10.65
C ASP A 41 -2.44 1.21 10.66
N HIS A 42 -3.23 1.07 9.59
CA HIS A 42 -4.55 1.66 9.40
C HIS A 42 -5.58 0.59 8.98
N PRO A 43 -5.98 -0.32 9.89
CA PRO A 43 -6.83 -1.47 9.55
C PRO A 43 -8.23 -1.09 9.04
N ASP A 44 -8.73 0.09 9.41
CA ASP A 44 -10.05 0.58 8.98
C ASP A 44 -9.99 1.37 7.66
N ALA A 45 -8.81 1.60 7.10
CA ALA A 45 -8.65 2.39 5.88
C ALA A 45 -9.12 1.62 4.63
N HIS A 46 -9.73 2.36 3.70
CA HIS A 46 -10.05 1.82 2.38
C HIS A 46 -8.91 2.13 1.41
N LEU A 47 -8.21 1.09 1.00
CA LEU A 47 -6.99 1.17 0.20
C LEU A 47 -7.26 0.72 -1.25
N ILE A 48 -6.79 1.50 -2.22
CA ILE A 48 -6.93 1.21 -3.65
C ILE A 48 -5.55 1.27 -4.30
N GLY A 49 -5.11 0.17 -4.92
CA GLY A 49 -3.89 0.11 -5.72
C GLY A 49 -4.18 0.22 -7.21
N VAL A 50 -3.38 1.03 -7.90
CA VAL A 50 -3.42 1.16 -9.37
C VAL A 50 -2.02 0.93 -9.92
N ASP A 51 -1.89 -0.01 -10.85
CA ASP A 51 -0.66 -0.22 -11.61
C ASP A 51 -0.99 -0.52 -13.08
N ARG A 52 -0.10 -0.16 -13.99
CA ARG A 52 -0.26 -0.45 -15.42
C ARG A 52 0.26 -1.84 -15.79
N SER A 53 1.07 -2.45 -14.93
CA SER A 53 1.64 -3.77 -15.10
C SER A 53 0.66 -4.85 -14.64
N LEU A 54 -0.02 -5.49 -15.60
CA LEU A 54 -0.88 -6.63 -15.31
C LEU A 54 -0.12 -7.76 -14.59
N ALA A 55 1.16 -7.95 -14.89
CA ALA A 55 2.00 -8.95 -14.23
C ALA A 55 2.21 -8.65 -12.73
N ALA A 56 2.35 -7.37 -12.36
CA ALA A 56 2.46 -6.96 -10.96
C ALA A 56 1.12 -7.15 -10.23
N LEU A 57 0.02 -6.71 -10.85
CA LEU A 57 -1.34 -6.83 -10.29
C LEU A 57 -1.76 -8.29 -10.04
N ARG A 58 -1.30 -9.25 -10.86
CA ARG A 58 -1.56 -10.69 -10.64
C ARG A 58 -0.99 -11.23 -9.33
N HIS A 59 0.00 -10.55 -8.75
CA HIS A 59 0.64 -10.93 -7.49
C HIS A 59 0.28 -9.98 -6.36
N ALA A 60 -0.62 -9.01 -6.58
CA ALA A 60 -1.01 -8.05 -5.57
C ALA A 60 -1.77 -8.71 -4.41
N ARG A 61 -1.58 -8.17 -3.20
CA ARG A 61 -2.21 -8.64 -1.95
C ARG A 61 -2.81 -7.48 -1.17
#